data_AF-V4HU16-F1
#
_entry.id   AF-V4HU16-F1
#
_cell.length_a   1.000
_cell.length_b   1.000
_cell.length_c   1.000
_cell.angle_alpha   90.00
_cell.angle_beta   90.00
_cell.angle_gamma   90.00
#
_symmetry.space_group_name_H-M   'P 1'
#
loop_
_entity.id
_entity.type
_entity.pdbx_description
1 polymer ?
#
loop_
_entity_poly.entity_id
_entity_poly.type
_entity_poly.pdbx_seq_one_letter_code
_entity_poly.pdbx_strand_id
1 'polypeptide(L)'
;MKYVFSILLLLSLIGCDMSDEVSSLDTVDDVEKVWVFAQFNVPQENDEIESYYYYGEISKRLYTSISGNKIESGFILMSQVKYWGNDDLIHDYKNVESSGEIVFRIEDIATLNLLNMAPTVGKGYEQFDNEEQTNQTSEPAQKEISNP
;
A
#
# COMPACT_ATOMS: atom_id res chain seq x y z
N MET A 1 18.99 -48.86 0.19
CA MET A 1 19.50 -47.50 0.50
C MET A 1 19.62 -46.60 -0.73
N LYS A 2 19.95 -47.10 -1.92
CA LYS A 2 20.11 -46.28 -3.15
C LYS A 2 18.86 -45.49 -3.58
N TYR A 3 17.66 -46.03 -3.33
CA TYR A 3 16.39 -45.38 -3.68
C TYR A 3 15.92 -44.34 -2.64
N VAL A 4 16.43 -44.39 -1.41
CA VAL A 4 16.03 -43.45 -0.34
C VAL A 4 16.53 -42.04 -0.65
N PHE A 5 17.75 -41.94 -1.18
CA PHE A 5 18.33 -40.66 -1.61
C PHE A 5 17.57 -40.05 -2.80
N SER A 6 17.09 -40.89 -3.72
CA SER A 6 16.31 -40.46 -4.88
C SER A 6 14.91 -39.96 -4.49
N ILE A 7 14.29 -40.57 -3.47
CA ILE A 7 13.00 -40.13 -2.94
C ILE A 7 13.15 -38.80 -2.18
N LEU A 8 14.25 -38.61 -1.44
CA LEU A 8 14.53 -37.36 -0.72
C LEU A 8 14.73 -36.17 -1.68
N LEU A 9 15.39 -36.40 -2.82
CA LEU A 9 15.61 -35.40 -3.86
C LEU A 9 14.32 -35.02 -4.62
N LEU A 10 13.37 -35.96 -4.74
CA LEU A 10 12.06 -35.70 -5.34
C LEU A 10 11.13 -34.91 -4.40
N LEU A 11 11.28 -35.06 -3.09
CA LEU A 11 10.51 -34.32 -2.09
C LEU A 11 10.94 -32.85 -1.96
N SER A 12 12.20 -32.51 -2.29
CA SER A 12 12.69 -31.12 -2.26
C SER A 12 12.17 -30.23 -3.40
N LEU A 13 11.52 -30.81 -4.42
CA LEU A 13 10.96 -30.05 -5.56
C LEU A 13 9.52 -29.58 -5.33
N ILE A 14 8.87 -29.98 -4.23
CA ILE A 14 7.47 -29.62 -3.92
C ILE A 14 7.39 -28.27 -3.17
N GLY A 15 8.52 -27.58 -2.98
CA GLY A 15 8.61 -26.31 -2.26
C GLY A 15 8.60 -25.05 -3.13
N CYS A 16 8.17 -25.13 -4.40
CA CYS A 16 7.97 -23.93 -5.21
C CYS A 16 6.64 -23.27 -4.81
N ASP A 17 6.74 -22.11 -4.17
CA ASP A 17 5.63 -21.28 -3.67
C ASP A 17 4.88 -20.55 -4.80
N MET A 18 4.62 -21.23 -5.93
CA MET A 18 3.91 -20.66 -7.08
C MET A 18 2.44 -20.34 -6.79
N SER A 19 1.88 -20.87 -5.71
CA SER A 19 0.47 -20.67 -5.37
C SER A 19 0.18 -19.21 -4.97
N ASP A 20 1.13 -18.58 -4.29
CA ASP A 20 0.97 -17.22 -3.78
C ASP A 20 1.12 -16.17 -4.89
N GLU A 21 2.06 -16.36 -5.81
CA GLU A 21 2.25 -15.49 -6.97
C GLU A 21 0.99 -15.42 -7.85
N VAL A 22 0.35 -16.56 -8.12
CA VAL A 22 -0.89 -16.62 -8.94
C VAL A 22 -2.06 -15.97 -8.23
N SER A 23 -2.16 -16.13 -6.90
CA SER A 23 -3.24 -15.56 -6.09
C SER A 23 -3.23 -14.03 -6.06
N SER A 24 -2.05 -13.41 -6.21
CA SER A 24 -1.91 -11.95 -6.29
C SER A 24 -2.49 -11.36 -7.58
N LEU A 25 -2.39 -12.08 -8.71
CA LEU A 25 -2.87 -11.61 -10.03
C LEU A 25 -4.40 -11.57 -10.13
N ASP A 26 -5.09 -12.52 -9.50
CA ASP A 26 -6.57 -12.57 -9.47
C ASP A 26 -7.21 -11.35 -8.77
N THR A 27 -6.42 -10.54 -8.04
CA THR A 27 -6.92 -9.35 -7.34
C THR A 27 -6.85 -8.07 -8.18
N VAL A 28 -6.22 -8.11 -9.36
CA VAL A 28 -6.05 -6.92 -10.23
C VAL A 28 -7.40 -6.43 -10.79
N ASP A 29 -8.34 -7.34 -11.04
CA ASP A 29 -9.68 -7.01 -11.57
C ASP A 29 -10.70 -6.60 -10.50
N ASP A 30 -10.27 -6.39 -9.25
CA ASP A 30 -11.15 -5.94 -8.18
C ASP A 30 -11.63 -4.50 -8.40
N VAL A 31 -12.95 -4.31 -8.36
CA VAL A 31 -13.58 -3.02 -8.63
C VAL A 31 -13.43 -2.06 -7.45
N GLU A 32 -13.34 -2.59 -6.22
CA GLU A 32 -13.21 -1.78 -5.02
C GLU A 32 -11.74 -1.48 -4.71
N LYS A 33 -11.37 -0.20 -4.75
CA LYS A 33 -10.01 0.27 -4.43
C LYS A 33 -9.97 1.08 -3.14
N VAL A 34 -8.82 1.04 -2.47
CA VAL A 34 -8.53 1.81 -1.26
C VAL A 34 -7.22 2.56 -1.39
N TRP A 35 -7.14 3.73 -0.77
CA TRP A 35 -5.91 4.52 -0.71
C TRP A 35 -4.98 3.96 0.35
N VAL A 36 -3.72 3.80 0.00
CA VAL A 36 -2.67 3.34 0.91
C VAL A 36 -1.45 4.23 0.83
N PHE A 37 -0.73 4.30 1.93
CA PHE A 37 0.69 4.64 1.97
C PHE A 37 1.49 3.34 2.01
N ALA A 38 2.46 3.21 1.11
CA ALA A 38 3.33 2.05 1.01
C ALA A 38 4.80 2.46 1.03
N GLN A 39 5.58 1.80 1.87
CA GLN A 39 7.03 1.82 1.83
C GLN A 39 7.52 0.50 1.23
N PHE A 40 8.38 0.58 0.23
CA PHE A 40 9.05 -0.56 -0.38
C PHE A 40 10.55 -0.50 -0.14
N ASN A 41 11.17 -1.63 0.23
CA ASN A 41 12.61 -1.78 0.38
C ASN A 41 13.11 -2.73 -0.70
N VAL A 42 13.60 -2.19 -1.82
CA VAL A 42 13.94 -2.96 -3.02
C VAL A 42 15.45 -3.26 -3.03
N PRO A 43 15.87 -4.53 -3.17
CA PRO A 43 17.29 -4.88 -3.30
C PRO A 43 17.84 -4.53 -4.68
N GLN A 44 19.05 -3.97 -4.72
CA GLN A 44 19.80 -3.62 -5.94
C GLN A 44 20.97 -4.59 -6.18
N GLU A 45 21.57 -4.53 -7.38
CA GLU A 45 22.65 -5.44 -7.82
C GLU A 45 23.91 -5.43 -6.92
N ASN A 46 24.09 -4.39 -6.08
CA ASN A 46 25.25 -4.21 -5.20
C ASN A 46 24.96 -4.53 -3.72
N ASP A 47 23.92 -5.32 -3.43
CA ASP A 47 23.42 -5.58 -2.06
C ASP A 47 22.94 -4.30 -1.31
N GLU A 48 22.73 -3.21 -2.05
CA GLU A 48 22.13 -1.98 -1.52
C GLU A 48 20.60 -2.11 -1.48
N ILE A 49 19.98 -1.60 -0.42
CA ILE A 49 18.52 -1.53 -0.30
C ILE A 49 18.10 -0.09 -0.56
N GLU A 50 17.22 0.10 -1.53
CA GLU A 50 16.62 1.39 -1.83
C GLU A 50 15.20 1.46 -1.30
N SER A 51 14.90 2.53 -0.55
CA SER A 51 13.60 2.75 0.06
C SER A 51 12.76 3.69 -0.79
N TYR A 52 11.55 3.24 -1.14
CA TYR A 52 10.60 4.03 -1.90
C TYR A 52 9.32 4.28 -1.09
N TYR A 53 8.78 5.50 -1.19
CA TYR A 53 7.61 5.94 -0.42
C TYR A 53 6.52 6.44 -1.36
N TYR A 54 5.45 5.67 -1.47
CA TYR A 54 4.35 5.97 -2.39
C TYR A 54 3.00 6.03 -1.68
N TYR A 55 2.14 6.84 -2.25
CA TYR A 55 0.71 6.79 -2.02
C TYR A 55 0.05 6.27 -3.29
N GLY A 56 -1.02 5.50 -3.15
CA GLY A 56 -1.75 5.03 -4.33
C GLY A 56 -3.00 4.25 -3.96
N GLU A 57 -3.76 3.93 -4.98
CA GLU A 57 -4.92 3.05 -4.88
C GLU A 57 -4.55 1.61 -5.22
N ILE A 58 -4.96 0.68 -4.37
CA ILE A 58 -4.82 -0.76 -4.57
C ILE A 58 -6.17 -1.46 -4.37
N SER A 59 -6.31 -2.69 -4.88
CA SER A 59 -7.47 -3.53 -4.59
C SER A 59 -7.69 -3.65 -3.07
N LYS A 60 -8.93 -3.46 -2.62
CA LYS A 60 -9.29 -3.66 -1.21
C LYS A 60 -9.10 -5.12 -0.79
N ARG A 61 -9.41 -6.07 -1.68
CA ARG A 61 -9.15 -7.49 -1.44
C ARG A 61 -7.65 -7.72 -1.24
N LEU A 62 -6.81 -7.18 -2.11
CA LEU A 62 -5.35 -7.30 -1.98
C LEU A 62 -4.83 -6.70 -0.68
N TYR A 63 -5.25 -5.48 -0.34
CA TYR A 63 -4.92 -4.84 0.94
C TYR A 63 -5.27 -5.74 2.13
N THR A 64 -6.48 -6.31 2.13
CA THR A 64 -6.97 -7.17 3.22
C THR A 64 -6.19 -8.48 3.31
N SER A 65 -5.76 -9.02 2.17
CA SER A 65 -4.92 -10.22 2.12
C SER A 65 -3.52 -9.96 2.66
N ILE A 66 -2.86 -8.89 2.23
CA ILE A 66 -1.52 -8.52 2.71
C ILE A 66 -1.57 -8.17 4.20
N SER A 67 -2.47 -7.27 4.61
CA SER A 67 -2.59 -6.83 6.02
C SER A 67 -3.03 -7.95 6.97
N GLY A 68 -3.67 -8.99 6.42
CA GLY A 68 -4.06 -10.19 7.14
C GLY A 68 -3.02 -11.32 7.11
N ASN A 69 -1.82 -11.08 6.54
CA ASN A 69 -0.76 -12.07 6.31
C ASN A 69 -1.26 -13.34 5.59
N LYS A 70 -2.17 -13.16 4.62
CA LYS A 70 -2.69 -14.27 3.79
C LYS A 70 -1.89 -14.49 2.52
N ILE A 71 -1.14 -13.46 2.09
CA ILE A 71 -0.26 -13.46 0.93
C ILE A 71 0.98 -12.68 1.35
N GLU A 72 2.15 -13.27 1.18
CA GLU A 72 3.45 -12.66 1.56
C GLU A 72 4.36 -12.40 0.34
N SER A 73 3.98 -12.90 -0.85
CA SER A 73 4.75 -12.78 -2.08
C SER A 73 3.85 -12.54 -3.29
N GLY A 74 4.43 -12.01 -4.37
CA GLY A 74 3.72 -11.77 -5.63
C GLY A 74 3.76 -10.30 -6.03
N PHE A 75 2.73 -9.83 -6.74
CA PHE A 75 2.72 -8.47 -7.29
C PHE A 75 1.58 -7.62 -6.74
N ILE A 76 1.87 -6.34 -6.55
CA ILE A 76 0.91 -5.31 -6.19
C ILE A 76 0.90 -4.25 -7.29
N LEU A 77 -0.23 -4.09 -7.95
CA LEU A 77 -0.49 -2.97 -8.85
C LEU A 77 -1.04 -1.81 -8.02
N MET A 78 -0.28 -0.71 -7.99
CA MET A 78 -0.76 0.57 -7.46
C MET A 78 -1.16 1.48 -8.62
N SER A 79 -2.27 2.17 -8.45
CA SER A 79 -2.83 3.11 -9.42
C SER A 79 -3.01 4.49 -8.80
N GLN A 80 -3.11 5.53 -9.64
CA GLN A 80 -3.18 6.94 -9.18
C GLN A 80 -2.01 7.34 -8.27
N VAL A 81 -0.83 6.80 -8.55
CA VAL A 81 0.35 6.86 -7.70
C VAL A 81 0.80 8.30 -7.48
N LYS A 82 1.16 8.60 -6.24
CA LYS A 82 1.82 9.83 -5.81
C LYS A 82 3.05 9.47 -5.00
N TYR A 83 4.05 10.34 -4.98
CA TYR A 83 5.27 10.12 -4.20
C TYR A 83 5.55 11.31 -3.29
N TRP A 84 6.21 11.03 -2.18
CA TRP A 84 6.73 12.08 -1.31
C TRP A 84 8.09 12.55 -1.85
N GLY A 85 8.16 13.82 -2.23
CA GLY A 85 9.37 14.46 -2.75
C GLY A 85 10.31 14.96 -1.64
N ASN A 86 11.54 15.26 -2.04
CA ASN A 86 12.57 15.83 -1.16
C ASN A 86 12.29 17.28 -0.73
N ASP A 87 11.24 17.90 -1.27
CA ASP A 87 10.75 19.22 -0.92
C ASP A 87 9.64 19.19 0.14
N ASP A 88 9.49 18.05 0.81
CA ASP A 88 8.44 17.76 1.79
C ASP A 88 7.00 17.79 1.21
N LEU A 89 6.86 17.77 -0.12
CA LEU A 89 5.55 17.81 -0.79
C LEU A 89 5.21 16.48 -1.46
N ILE A 90 3.90 16.21 -1.56
CA ILE A 90 3.39 15.10 -2.35
C ILE A 90 3.25 15.52 -3.83
N HIS A 91 3.77 14.69 -4.72
CA HIS A 91 3.76 14.91 -6.18
C HIS A 91 3.02 13.80 -6.90
N ASP A 92 2.40 14.13 -8.04
CA ASP A 92 1.85 13.11 -8.93
C ASP A 92 2.97 12.32 -9.62
N TYR A 93 2.83 11.00 -9.65
CA TYR A 93 3.69 10.13 -10.46
C TYR A 93 3.32 10.17 -11.95
N LYS A 94 2.03 10.42 -12.24
CA LYS A 94 1.51 10.53 -13.60
C LYS A 94 2.12 11.73 -14.33
N ASN A 95 2.64 11.51 -15.52
CA ASN A 95 3.17 12.57 -16.39
C ASN A 95 2.92 12.21 -17.87
N VAL A 96 3.63 12.85 -18.80
CA VAL A 96 3.49 12.57 -20.25
C VAL A 96 3.96 11.15 -20.62
N GLU A 97 4.87 10.57 -19.84
CA GLU A 97 5.50 9.28 -20.08
C GLU A 97 4.93 8.15 -19.19
N SER A 98 4.27 8.50 -18.08
CA SER A 98 3.75 7.56 -17.08
C SER A 98 2.23 7.65 -16.94
N SER A 99 1.55 6.51 -16.95
CA SER A 99 0.08 6.43 -16.73
C SER A 99 -0.34 6.79 -15.31
N GLY A 100 0.61 6.86 -14.37
CA GLY A 100 0.33 6.99 -12.93
C GLY A 100 0.12 5.64 -12.24
N GLU A 101 0.55 4.54 -12.88
CA GLU A 101 0.52 3.18 -12.33
C GLU A 101 1.94 2.69 -12.10
N ILE A 102 2.12 1.87 -11.08
CA ILE A 102 3.39 1.23 -10.75
C ILE A 102 3.13 -0.16 -10.19
N VAL A 103 4.04 -1.09 -10.45
CA VAL A 103 3.98 -2.46 -9.94
C VAL A 103 5.18 -2.68 -9.03
N PHE A 104 4.91 -3.21 -7.83
CA PHE A 104 5.93 -3.68 -6.90
C PHE A 104 5.73 -5.15 -6.56
N ARG A 105 6.76 -5.74 -5.97
CA ARG A 105 6.67 -7.03 -5.30
C ARG A 105 6.05 -6.87 -3.92
N ILE A 106 5.22 -7.83 -3.51
CA ILE A 106 4.60 -7.83 -2.18
C ILE A 106 5.67 -8.07 -1.11
N GLU A 107 6.64 -8.93 -1.39
CA GLU A 107 7.74 -9.26 -0.50
C GLU A 107 8.67 -8.06 -0.20
N ASP A 108 8.64 -7.02 -1.04
CA ASP A 108 9.42 -5.80 -0.84
C ASP A 108 8.69 -4.78 0.05
N ILE A 109 7.44 -5.03 0.45
CA ILE A 109 6.65 -4.11 1.30
C ILE A 109 7.23 -4.11 2.72
N ALA A 110 7.76 -2.94 3.13
CA ALA A 110 8.20 -2.70 4.49
C ALA A 110 7.06 -2.17 5.39
N THR A 111 6.21 -1.30 4.83
CA THR A 111 5.05 -0.73 5.53
C THR A 111 3.89 -0.58 4.56
N LEU A 112 2.67 -0.91 4.99
CA LEU A 112 1.44 -0.67 4.24
C LEU A 112 0.35 -0.14 5.17
N ASN A 113 0.00 1.13 5.03
CA ASN A 113 -1.00 1.81 5.86
C ASN A 113 -2.22 2.19 5.02
N LEU A 114 -3.41 1.85 5.50
CA LEU A 114 -4.66 2.35 4.93
C LEU A 114 -4.82 3.85 5.21
N LEU A 115 -5.24 4.60 4.19
CA LEU A 115 -5.59 6.01 4.31
C LEU A 115 -7.10 6.21 4.27
N ASN A 116 -7.60 7.09 5.12
CA ASN A 116 -9.02 7.47 5.16
C ASN A 116 -9.41 8.44 4.03
N MET A 117 -8.43 9.08 3.39
CA MET A 117 -8.66 10.02 2.30
C MET A 117 -7.52 9.98 1.28
N ALA A 118 -7.83 10.44 0.07
CA ALA A 118 -6.84 10.58 -0.99
C ALA A 118 -5.83 11.71 -0.63
N PRO A 119 -4.52 11.48 -0.86
CA PRO A 119 -3.50 12.52 -0.72
C PRO A 119 -3.72 13.67 -1.71
N THR A 120 -3.55 14.88 -1.22
CA THR A 120 -3.57 16.12 -2.02
C THR A 120 -2.16 16.47 -2.46
N VAL A 121 -1.96 16.65 -3.76
CA VAL A 121 -0.69 17.11 -4.36
C VAL A 121 -0.35 18.52 -3.89
N GLY A 122 0.94 18.78 -3.66
CA GLY A 122 1.44 20.07 -3.18
C GLY A 122 1.20 20.33 -1.69
N LYS A 123 0.71 19.35 -0.95
CA LYS A 123 0.68 19.33 0.52
C LYS A 123 1.66 18.28 1.03
N GLY A 124 2.17 18.45 2.24
CA GLY A 124 3.02 17.45 2.88
C GLY A 124 2.21 16.43 3.68
N TYR A 125 2.92 15.61 4.46
CA TYR A 125 2.33 14.54 5.29
C TYR A 125 1.35 15.08 6.36
N GLU A 126 1.51 16.33 6.81
CA GLU A 126 0.68 16.99 7.83
C GLU A 126 -0.82 17.03 7.48
N GLN A 127 -1.17 16.81 6.21
CA GLN A 127 -2.57 16.71 5.78
C GLN A 127 -3.33 15.56 6.46
N PHE A 128 -2.62 14.57 6.99
CA PHE A 128 -3.20 13.43 7.69
C PHE A 128 -3.34 13.64 9.21
N ASP A 129 -2.82 14.73 9.77
CA ASP A 129 -2.78 14.96 11.22
C ASP A 129 -4.10 15.56 11.80
N ASN A 130 -5.10 15.87 10.96
CA ASN A 130 -6.23 16.75 11.35
C ASN A 130 -7.57 16.05 11.68
N GLU A 131 -7.59 14.75 11.97
CA GLU A 131 -8.85 14.05 12.32
C GLU A 131 -9.37 14.31 13.76
N GLU A 132 -8.71 15.14 14.58
CA GLU A 132 -9.20 15.45 15.95
C GLU A 132 -10.05 16.73 16.08
N GLN A 133 -10.20 17.59 15.06
CA GLN A 133 -10.85 18.91 15.25
C GLN A 133 -12.23 19.12 14.60
N THR A 134 -12.80 18.15 13.88
CA THR A 134 -14.09 18.33 13.17
C THR A 134 -15.28 17.63 13.85
N ASN A 135 -15.25 17.43 15.17
CA ASN A 135 -16.40 16.91 15.95
C ASN A 135 -16.79 17.77 17.16
N GLN A 136 -16.37 19.05 17.21
CA GLN A 136 -16.84 20.01 18.22
C GLN A 136 -17.19 21.36 17.59
N THR A 137 -18.15 21.41 16.67
CA THR A 137 -18.93 22.64 16.41
C THR A 137 -20.31 22.28 15.89
N SER A 138 -21.19 21.89 16.81
CA SER A 138 -22.64 22.01 16.63
C SER A 138 -23.37 21.90 17.97
N GLU A 139 -23.09 22.84 18.88
CA GLU A 139 -24.02 23.15 19.96
C GLU A 139 -24.65 24.52 19.67
N PRO A 140 -25.98 24.62 19.49
CA PRO A 140 -26.62 25.88 19.13
C PRO A 140 -26.69 26.81 20.34
N ALA A 141 -26.28 28.06 20.14
CA ALA A 141 -26.35 29.14 21.11
C ALA A 141 -27.77 29.28 21.71
N GLN A 142 -27.92 28.97 23.00
CA GLN A 142 -29.07 29.44 23.77
C GLN A 142 -28.86 30.89 24.17
N LYS A 143 -29.65 31.75 23.53
CA LYS A 143 -29.78 33.17 23.80
C LYS A 143 -30.42 33.35 25.18
N GLU A 144 -29.64 33.76 26.19
CA GLU A 144 -30.16 34.31 27.44
C GLU A 144 -31.08 35.50 27.12
N ILE A 145 -32.36 35.38 27.46
CA ILE A 145 -33.26 36.52 27.59
C ILE A 145 -33.33 36.83 29.08
N SER A 146 -32.59 37.86 29.49
CA SER A 146 -32.74 38.56 30.75
C SER A 146 -34.16 39.10 30.91
N ASN A 147 -34.73 39.05 32.11
CA ASN A 147 -35.70 40.05 32.54
C ASN A 147 -35.56 40.33 34.05
N PRO A 148 -35.84 41.58 34.49
CA PRO A 148 -35.48 42.10 35.81
C PRO A 148 -36.41 41.62 36.94
#